data_AF-A0A420P286-F1
#
_entry.id   AF-A0A420P286-F1
#
_cell.length_a   1.000
_cell.length_b   1.000
_cell.length_c   1.000
_cell.angle_alpha   90.00
_cell.angle_beta   90.00
_cell.angle_gamma   90.00
#
_symmetry.space_group_name_H-M   'P 1'
#
loop_
_entity.id
_entity.type
_entity.pdbx_description
1 polymer ?
#
loop_
_entity_poly.entity_id
_entity_poly.type
_entity_poly.pdbx_seq_one_letter_code
_entity_poly.pdbx_strand_id
1 'polypeptide(L)'
;MGYSPLVKTQNRIPIRESFKQHGIEWQKIYSNWPQIEQRCLEFQQWLNARSKIIIAIGSENHATVLNLLNLDSTMEAVKVTLDIPMKMFGEAPYMLAIRSRLTSEIMQLILFSFHSQHFFNPGIKIHIRAFHDLLWNAACDMANVKIDTSTHFIQLAESVRRTAEKSSMKWVATQMHLAFGLRHHEKETGIILPEALVRRTFMKTLSQDFYAEKFVSFNGSWVGGICKAFSMKGAETWRSIEWRNSSAFDPIYMTHIKNFLERNEENRLKGQVTMATEEWRVSDAAKRRNKGLANGPKSRRYVMGDKIKALQNSYQARQLISASPDTLNLYQQGLRQTLMNLDTGEYNYSKKKNFLRKHCVFWDPSTPGGLRWKNDRGPPGVDDPTRPHPAVQLERNMKTSDREAFFIRAAKSS
;
A
#
# COMPACT_ATOMS: atom_id res chain seq x y z
N MET A 1 12.40 -15.92 -6.98
CA MET A 1 12.86 -16.64 -8.17
C MET A 1 14.11 -17.42 -7.79
N GLY A 2 14.44 -18.51 -8.48
CA GLY A 2 15.53 -19.44 -8.10
C GLY A 2 16.96 -18.99 -8.39
N TYR A 3 17.15 -17.72 -8.78
CA TYR A 3 18.44 -17.14 -9.14
C TYR A 3 18.89 -16.09 -8.11
N SER A 4 20.20 -15.82 -8.09
CA SER A 4 20.82 -14.84 -7.18
C SER A 4 20.13 -13.47 -7.21
N PRO A 5 19.90 -12.81 -6.05
CA PRO A 5 19.31 -11.47 -6.01
C PRO A 5 20.14 -10.40 -6.73
N LEU A 6 21.37 -10.72 -7.14
CA LEU A 6 22.23 -9.86 -7.94
C LEU A 6 21.85 -9.83 -9.43
N VAL A 7 21.02 -10.76 -9.91
CA VAL A 7 20.49 -10.72 -11.27
C VAL A 7 19.51 -9.55 -11.41
N LYS A 8 19.90 -8.57 -12.22
CA LYS A 8 19.10 -7.37 -12.46
C LYS A 8 17.87 -7.73 -13.28
N THR A 9 16.68 -7.55 -12.71
CA THR A 9 15.41 -7.59 -13.45
C THR A 9 15.02 -6.19 -13.88
N GLN A 10 14.55 -6.05 -15.11
CA GLN A 10 14.02 -4.79 -15.62
C GLN A 10 12.51 -4.88 -15.85
N ASN A 11 11.79 -3.83 -15.47
CA ASN A 11 10.43 -3.60 -15.92
C ASN A 11 10.47 -2.61 -17.08
N ARG A 12 9.75 -2.89 -18.17
CA ARG A 12 9.60 -1.96 -19.32
C ARG A 12 9.22 -0.55 -18.84
N ILE A 13 8.31 -0.47 -17.88
CA ILE A 13 7.87 0.78 -17.28
C ILE A 13 8.35 0.80 -15.81
N PRO A 14 9.40 1.57 -15.48
CA PRO A 14 9.95 1.63 -14.12
C PRO A 14 9.14 2.53 -13.18
N ILE A 15 7.93 2.96 -13.58
CA ILE A 15 7.02 3.76 -12.76
C ILE A 15 6.14 2.81 -11.93
N ARG A 16 5.79 3.22 -10.71
CA ARG A 16 4.92 2.44 -9.81
C ARG A 16 3.63 3.20 -9.57
N GLU A 17 2.53 2.61 -10.00
CA GLU A 17 1.18 3.08 -9.70
C GLU A 17 0.41 2.00 -8.96
N SER A 18 -0.65 2.40 -8.27
CA SER A 18 -1.57 1.44 -7.66
C SER A 18 -2.18 0.55 -8.75
N PHE A 19 -2.16 -0.76 -8.52
CA PHE A 19 -2.73 -1.73 -9.46
C PHE A 19 -4.20 -1.37 -9.76
N LYS A 20 -4.54 -1.32 -11.04
CA LYS A 20 -5.90 -1.14 -11.54
C LYS A 20 -6.28 -2.39 -12.34
N GLN A 21 -7.52 -2.85 -12.18
CA GLN A 21 -8.01 -4.10 -12.78
C GLN A 21 -7.87 -4.14 -14.32
N HIS A 22 -7.94 -2.99 -15.01
CA HIS A 22 -7.85 -2.89 -16.47
C HIS A 22 -6.48 -2.37 -16.95
N GLY A 23 -5.44 -2.54 -16.14
CA GLY A 23 -4.15 -1.89 -16.36
C GLY A 23 -4.16 -0.41 -15.98
N ILE A 24 -2.98 0.17 -16.00
CA ILE A 24 -2.78 1.58 -15.64
C ILE A 24 -2.96 2.41 -16.91
N GLU A 25 -3.93 3.33 -16.91
CA GLU A 25 -4.16 4.26 -18.02
C GLU A 25 -3.11 5.37 -18.02
N TRP A 26 -1.88 5.02 -18.41
CA TRP A 26 -0.71 5.88 -18.29
C TRP A 26 -0.88 7.24 -18.98
N GLN A 27 -1.53 7.27 -20.15
CA GLN A 27 -1.82 8.49 -20.91
C GLN A 27 -2.71 9.48 -20.16
N LYS A 28 -3.59 8.99 -19.26
CA LYS A 28 -4.45 9.86 -18.44
C LYS A 28 -3.74 10.39 -17.20
N ILE A 29 -2.76 9.64 -16.70
CA ILE A 29 -2.00 10.00 -15.49
C ILE A 29 -0.89 10.99 -15.84
N TYR A 30 -0.20 10.76 -16.97
CA TYR A 30 0.93 11.55 -17.42
C TYR A 30 0.61 12.19 -18.77
N SER A 31 0.44 13.52 -18.79
CA SER A 31 0.13 14.27 -20.01
C SER A 31 1.21 14.18 -21.09
N ASN A 32 2.46 13.93 -20.68
CA ASN A 32 3.61 13.67 -21.55
C ASN A 32 3.95 12.16 -21.64
N TRP A 33 2.95 11.28 -21.51
CA TRP A 33 3.16 9.84 -21.60
C TRP A 33 3.92 9.38 -22.86
N PRO A 34 3.62 9.88 -24.07
CA PRO A 34 4.35 9.46 -25.27
C PRO A 34 5.87 9.67 -25.15
N GLN A 35 6.31 10.78 -24.54
CA GLN A 35 7.72 11.06 -24.31
C GLN A 35 8.31 10.13 -23.24
N ILE A 36 7.56 9.84 -22.17
CA ILE A 36 7.99 8.92 -21.10
C ILE A 36 8.14 7.50 -21.65
N GLU A 37 7.15 7.03 -22.39
CA GLU A 37 7.14 5.72 -23.03
C GLU A 37 8.31 5.58 -23.99
N GLN A 38 8.54 6.57 -24.85
CA GLN A 38 9.68 6.59 -25.76
C GLN A 38 11.02 6.50 -25.00
N ARG A 39 11.20 7.25 -23.91
CA ARG A 39 12.41 7.15 -23.07
C ARG A 39 12.57 5.79 -22.41
N CYS A 40 11.47 5.17 -21.99
CA CYS A 40 11.50 3.81 -21.44
C CYS A 40 11.92 2.79 -22.49
N LEU A 41 11.42 2.90 -23.71
CA LEU A 41 11.77 2.04 -24.85
C LEU A 41 13.25 2.20 -25.23
N GLU A 42 13.74 3.44 -25.34
CA GLU A 42 15.16 3.75 -25.62
C GLU A 42 16.08 3.14 -24.56
N PHE A 43 15.72 3.28 -23.28
CA PHE A 43 16.48 2.70 -22.19
C PHE A 43 16.49 1.16 -22.24
N GLN A 44 15.34 0.55 -22.56
CA GLN A 44 15.24 -0.90 -22.69
C GLN A 44 16.07 -1.41 -23.88
N GLN A 45 16.04 -0.74 -25.03
CA GLN A 45 16.89 -1.06 -26.18
C GLN A 45 18.38 -0.95 -25.82
N TRP A 46 18.77 0.11 -25.10
CA TRP A 46 20.13 0.32 -24.64
C TRP A 46 20.63 -0.80 -23.70
N LEU A 47 19.77 -1.29 -22.79
CA LEU A 47 20.06 -2.43 -21.91
C LEU A 47 20.12 -3.75 -22.66
N ASN A 48 19.16 -3.99 -23.56
CA ASN A 48 19.09 -5.21 -24.36
C ASN A 48 20.34 -5.36 -25.24
N ALA A 49 20.81 -4.28 -25.88
CA ALA A 49 22.01 -4.31 -26.73
C ALA A 49 23.29 -4.73 -25.99
N ARG A 50 23.33 -4.63 -24.65
CA ARG A 50 24.49 -4.99 -23.82
C ARG A 50 24.36 -6.34 -23.13
N SER A 51 23.18 -6.96 -23.20
CA SER A 51 22.89 -8.20 -22.49
C SER A 51 23.21 -9.40 -23.39
N LYS A 52 23.97 -10.39 -22.90
CA LYS A 52 24.25 -11.61 -23.69
C LYS A 52 23.10 -12.63 -23.63
N ILE A 53 22.37 -12.65 -22.52
CA ILE A 53 21.21 -13.51 -22.31
C ILE A 53 20.07 -12.64 -21.80
N ILE A 54 18.91 -12.75 -22.44
CA ILE A 54 17.68 -12.05 -22.08
C ILE A 54 16.61 -13.08 -21.78
N ILE A 55 15.91 -12.93 -20.65
CA ILE A 55 14.68 -13.68 -20.38
C ILE A 55 13.50 -12.73 -20.51
N ALA A 56 12.74 -12.87 -21.59
CA ALA A 56 11.51 -12.11 -21.85
C ALA A 56 10.34 -12.76 -21.10
N ILE A 57 9.72 -12.01 -20.19
CA ILE A 57 8.73 -12.53 -19.25
C ILE A 57 7.33 -12.05 -19.63
N GLY A 58 6.42 -12.98 -19.92
CA GLY A 58 5.02 -12.68 -20.22
C GLY A 58 4.72 -12.41 -21.69
N SER A 59 3.43 -12.49 -22.05
CA SER A 59 2.95 -12.42 -23.44
C SER A 59 3.19 -11.08 -24.11
N GLU A 60 3.06 -9.97 -23.38
CA GLU A 60 3.34 -8.63 -23.91
C GLU A 60 4.80 -8.47 -24.34
N ASN A 61 5.73 -8.93 -23.49
CA ASN A 61 7.16 -8.89 -23.81
C ASN A 61 7.50 -9.85 -24.94
N HIS A 62 6.87 -11.02 -24.98
CA HIS A 62 7.00 -11.96 -26.09
C HIS A 62 6.60 -11.32 -27.43
N ALA A 63 5.44 -10.65 -27.49
CA ALA A 63 4.95 -10.03 -28.71
C ALA A 63 5.80 -8.83 -29.18
N THR A 64 6.48 -8.15 -28.27
CA THR A 64 7.20 -6.90 -28.57
C THR A 64 8.72 -7.06 -28.65
N VAL A 65 9.29 -8.20 -28.26
CA VAL A 65 10.74 -8.34 -28.09
C VAL A 65 11.52 -8.02 -29.36
N LEU A 66 11.04 -8.47 -30.54
CA LEU A 66 11.74 -8.25 -31.81
C LEU A 66 11.87 -6.75 -32.14
N ASN A 67 10.84 -5.96 -31.81
CA ASN A 67 10.86 -4.50 -32.02
C ASN A 67 11.81 -3.78 -31.04
N LEU A 68 12.27 -4.48 -30.01
CA LEU A 68 13.18 -3.96 -28.99
C LEU A 68 14.63 -4.43 -29.21
N LEU A 69 14.88 -5.18 -30.29
CA LEU A 69 16.22 -5.57 -30.71
C LEU A 69 16.75 -4.58 -31.74
N ASN A 70 17.98 -4.13 -31.53
CA ASN A 70 18.67 -3.26 -32.48
C ASN A 70 19.51 -4.13 -33.43
N LEU A 71 18.85 -4.76 -34.40
CA LEU A 71 19.51 -5.61 -35.40
C LEU A 71 19.91 -4.76 -36.60
N ASP A 72 21.21 -4.69 -36.88
CA ASP A 72 21.74 -4.07 -38.11
C ASP A 72 21.83 -5.11 -39.26
N SER A 73 22.34 -4.69 -40.42
CA SER A 73 22.49 -5.55 -41.59
C SER A 73 23.48 -6.71 -41.40
N THR A 74 24.28 -6.71 -40.34
CA THR A 74 25.27 -7.76 -40.05
C THR A 74 24.71 -8.87 -39.16
N MET A 75 23.57 -8.63 -38.53
CA MET A 75 22.94 -9.55 -37.59
C MET A 75 21.63 -10.14 -38.13
N GLU A 76 21.26 -11.29 -37.60
CA GLU A 76 19.94 -11.88 -37.80
C GLU A 76 19.42 -12.55 -36.54
N ALA A 77 18.09 -12.54 -36.39
CA ALA A 77 17.38 -13.28 -35.36
C ALA A 77 16.88 -14.62 -35.93
N VAL A 78 17.39 -15.72 -35.39
CA VAL A 78 16.97 -17.07 -35.78
C VAL A 78 16.10 -17.68 -34.69
N LYS A 79 14.91 -18.13 -35.07
CA LYS A 79 14.00 -18.86 -34.19
C LYS A 79 14.43 -20.32 -34.09
N VAL A 80 14.74 -20.76 -32.88
CA VAL A 80 15.09 -22.16 -32.57
C VAL A 80 13.95 -22.76 -31.75
N THR A 81 13.13 -23.58 -32.40
CA THR A 81 12.01 -24.29 -31.77
C THR A 81 12.53 -25.41 -30.88
N LEU A 82 11.98 -25.54 -29.69
CA LEU A 82 12.30 -26.59 -28.73
C LEU A 82 11.27 -27.71 -28.89
N ASP A 83 11.74 -28.96 -29.03
CA ASP A 83 10.87 -30.13 -29.12
C ASP A 83 10.34 -30.53 -27.74
N ILE A 84 9.33 -29.78 -27.28
CA ILE A 84 8.70 -29.97 -25.97
C ILE A 84 7.19 -30.03 -26.20
N PRO A 85 6.48 -31.06 -25.68
CA PRO A 85 5.05 -31.27 -25.91
C PRO A 85 4.18 -30.32 -25.05
N MET A 86 4.36 -29.01 -25.23
CA MET A 86 3.55 -27.97 -24.62
C MET A 86 3.41 -26.79 -25.56
N LYS A 87 2.52 -25.84 -25.22
CA LYS A 87 2.43 -24.55 -25.91
C LYS A 87 2.81 -23.43 -24.96
N MET A 88 3.56 -22.46 -25.49
CA MET A 88 3.88 -21.21 -24.83
C MET A 88 3.39 -20.07 -25.71
N PHE A 89 2.54 -19.20 -25.17
CA PHE A 89 1.93 -18.09 -25.92
C PHE A 89 1.20 -18.50 -27.22
N GLY A 90 0.64 -19.72 -27.26
CA GLY A 90 -0.12 -20.24 -28.40
C GLY A 90 0.68 -21.09 -29.39
N GLU A 91 2.01 -21.14 -29.26
CA GLU A 91 2.92 -21.83 -30.17
C GLU A 91 3.87 -22.80 -29.46
N ALA A 92 4.64 -23.58 -30.21
CA ALA A 92 5.69 -24.43 -29.64
C ALA A 92 6.75 -23.56 -28.95
N PRO A 93 7.27 -23.95 -27.77
CA PRO A 93 8.33 -23.20 -27.10
C PRO A 93 9.52 -23.01 -28.04
N TYR A 94 10.12 -21.82 -28.01
CA TYR A 94 11.28 -21.51 -28.82
C TYR A 94 12.18 -20.53 -28.07
N MET A 95 13.39 -20.36 -28.58
CA MET A 95 14.30 -19.27 -28.23
C MET A 95 14.70 -18.50 -29.49
N LEU A 96 15.12 -17.26 -29.32
CA LEU A 96 15.76 -16.51 -30.41
C LEU A 96 17.27 -16.50 -30.18
N ALA A 97 18.01 -16.93 -31.20
CA ALA A 97 19.44 -16.76 -31.28
C ALA A 97 19.74 -15.58 -32.20
N ILE A 98 20.32 -14.52 -31.64
CA ILE A 98 20.83 -13.40 -32.43
C ILE A 98 22.27 -13.74 -32.80
N ARG A 99 22.54 -13.82 -34.10
CA ARG A 99 23.85 -14.24 -34.59
C ARG A 99 24.36 -13.35 -35.72
N SER A 100 25.67 -13.36 -35.91
CA SER A 100 26.30 -12.77 -37.09
C SER A 100 25.87 -13.51 -38.35
N ARG A 101 25.46 -12.78 -39.38
CA ARG A 101 25.16 -13.35 -40.71
C ARG A 101 26.39 -13.95 -41.38
N LEU A 102 27.57 -13.41 -41.10
CA LEU A 102 28.82 -13.83 -41.73
C LEU A 102 29.41 -15.08 -41.07
N THR A 103 29.49 -15.08 -39.74
CA THR A 103 30.19 -16.15 -38.99
C THR A 103 29.26 -17.16 -38.36
N SER A 104 27.95 -16.89 -38.34
CA SER A 104 26.96 -17.65 -37.55
C SER A 104 27.24 -17.68 -36.03
N GLU A 105 28.16 -16.86 -35.53
CA GLU A 105 28.47 -16.76 -34.10
C GLU A 105 27.26 -16.19 -33.34
N ILE A 106 26.85 -16.87 -32.27
CA ILE A 106 25.74 -16.45 -31.42
C ILE A 106 26.21 -15.30 -30.53
N MET A 107 25.62 -14.12 -30.74
CA MET A 107 25.96 -12.90 -30.02
C MET A 107 25.07 -12.66 -28.80
N GLN A 108 23.79 -13.08 -28.90
CA GLN A 108 22.80 -12.93 -27.84
C GLN A 108 21.75 -14.05 -27.92
N LEU A 109 21.27 -14.50 -26.75
CA LEU A 109 20.18 -15.46 -26.62
C LEU A 109 18.98 -14.82 -25.92
N ILE A 110 17.78 -15.06 -26.46
CA ILE A 110 16.52 -14.61 -25.88
C ILE A 110 15.65 -15.81 -25.58
N LEU A 111 15.34 -15.97 -24.30
CA LEU A 111 14.51 -17.02 -23.73
C LEU A 111 13.16 -16.44 -23.32
N PHE A 112 12.10 -17.21 -23.46
CA PHE A 112 10.76 -16.75 -23.12
C PHE A 112 10.21 -17.51 -21.92
N SER A 113 9.69 -16.76 -20.95
CA SER A 113 9.12 -17.32 -19.72
C SER A 113 7.71 -16.76 -19.51
N PHE A 114 6.81 -17.55 -18.91
CA PHE A 114 5.60 -16.97 -18.33
C PHE A 114 5.96 -16.02 -17.18
N HIS A 115 5.06 -15.07 -16.91
CA HIS A 115 5.17 -14.21 -15.75
C HIS A 115 5.12 -15.03 -14.46
N SER A 116 5.93 -14.68 -13.45
CA SER A 116 6.03 -15.47 -12.21
C SER A 116 4.68 -15.67 -11.51
N GLN A 117 3.78 -14.69 -11.63
CA GLN A 117 2.40 -14.77 -11.12
C GLN A 117 1.59 -15.93 -11.73
N HIS A 118 1.89 -16.35 -12.97
CA HIS A 118 1.22 -17.48 -13.62
C HIS A 118 1.34 -18.77 -12.80
N PHE A 119 2.49 -18.99 -12.15
CA PHE A 119 2.76 -20.19 -11.37
C PHE A 119 2.10 -20.20 -9.98
N PHE A 120 1.42 -19.13 -9.59
CA PHE A 120 0.57 -19.13 -8.39
C PHE A 120 -0.80 -19.77 -8.66
N ASN A 121 -1.16 -20.01 -9.92
CA ASN A 121 -2.41 -20.70 -10.24
C ASN A 121 -2.25 -22.22 -9.99
N PRO A 122 -3.11 -22.84 -9.16
CA PRO A 122 -3.03 -24.27 -8.85
C PRO A 122 -3.31 -25.17 -10.06
N GLY A 123 -3.99 -24.68 -11.10
CA GLY A 123 -4.30 -25.46 -12.30
C GLY A 123 -3.12 -25.66 -13.27
N ILE A 124 -1.97 -25.02 -13.03
CA ILE A 124 -0.81 -25.14 -13.91
C ILE A 124 -0.11 -26.48 -13.71
N LYS A 125 -0.02 -27.26 -14.80
CA LYS A 125 0.59 -28.59 -14.82
C LYS A 125 2.06 -28.55 -14.40
N ILE A 126 2.51 -29.60 -13.70
CA ILE A 126 3.86 -29.67 -13.13
C ILE A 126 4.97 -29.60 -14.18
N HIS A 127 4.79 -30.20 -15.35
CA HIS A 127 5.80 -30.18 -16.41
C HIS A 127 6.04 -28.77 -16.97
N ILE A 128 5.03 -27.90 -16.97
CA ILE A 128 5.19 -26.49 -17.38
C ILE A 128 6.14 -25.81 -16.39
N ARG A 129 5.98 -26.07 -15.09
CA ARG A 129 6.83 -25.50 -14.05
C ARG A 129 8.26 -26.05 -14.14
N ALA A 130 8.40 -27.35 -14.37
CA ALA A 130 9.69 -28.00 -14.61
C ALA A 130 10.42 -27.41 -15.82
N PHE A 131 9.70 -27.14 -16.91
CA PHE A 131 10.25 -26.45 -18.08
C PHE A 131 10.82 -25.07 -17.70
N HIS A 132 10.09 -24.28 -16.91
CA HIS A 132 10.60 -22.97 -16.47
C HIS A 132 11.75 -23.08 -15.47
N ASP A 133 11.77 -24.09 -14.60
CA ASP A 133 12.95 -24.35 -13.74
C ASP A 133 14.18 -24.64 -14.61
N LEU A 134 14.06 -25.53 -15.60
CA LEU A 134 15.15 -25.83 -16.54
C LEU A 134 15.58 -24.61 -17.36
N LEU A 135 14.63 -23.83 -17.88
CA LEU A 135 14.90 -22.63 -18.68
C LEU A 135 15.72 -21.60 -17.89
N TRP A 136 15.30 -21.31 -16.66
CA TRP A 136 15.97 -20.34 -15.80
C TRP A 136 17.33 -20.86 -15.32
N ASN A 137 17.44 -22.15 -15.00
CA ASN A 137 18.71 -22.77 -14.61
C ASN A 137 19.70 -22.74 -15.78
N ALA A 138 19.27 -23.07 -17.00
CA ALA A 138 20.11 -23.02 -18.19
C ALA A 138 20.61 -21.60 -18.46
N ALA A 139 19.75 -20.60 -18.31
CA ALA A 139 20.15 -19.19 -18.43
C ALA A 139 21.20 -18.79 -17.39
N CYS A 140 21.04 -19.25 -16.13
CA CYS A 140 22.00 -18.99 -15.07
C CYS A 140 23.34 -19.68 -15.34
N ASP A 141 23.30 -20.95 -15.74
CA ASP A 141 24.49 -21.75 -16.06
C ASP A 141 25.28 -21.11 -17.21
N MET A 142 24.61 -20.77 -18.32
CA MET A 142 25.23 -20.06 -19.46
C MET A 142 25.78 -18.68 -19.07
N ALA A 143 25.17 -18.00 -18.10
CA ALA A 143 25.64 -16.71 -17.60
C ALA A 143 26.71 -16.82 -16.50
N ASN A 144 27.08 -18.04 -16.10
CA ASN A 144 27.91 -18.32 -14.92
C ASN A 144 27.37 -17.64 -13.64
N VAL A 145 26.05 -17.65 -13.48
CA VAL A 145 25.34 -17.15 -12.31
C VAL A 145 24.96 -18.33 -11.43
N LYS A 146 25.24 -18.20 -10.13
CA LYS A 146 24.86 -19.23 -9.14
C LYS A 146 23.34 -19.49 -9.17
N ILE A 147 22.98 -20.76 -9.30
CA ILE A 147 21.62 -21.27 -9.13
C ILE A 147 21.37 -21.49 -7.64
N ASP A 148 20.50 -20.69 -7.03
CA ASP A 148 20.17 -20.82 -5.60
C ASP A 148 19.09 -21.89 -5.36
N THR A 149 18.18 -22.08 -6.31
CA THR A 149 17.12 -23.10 -6.20
C THR A 149 16.77 -23.63 -7.58
N SER A 150 17.25 -24.85 -7.89
CA SER A 150 17.06 -25.49 -9.20
C SER A 150 15.62 -25.93 -9.48
N THR A 151 14.74 -25.97 -8.48
CA THR A 151 13.34 -26.42 -8.58
C THR A 151 12.36 -25.37 -8.05
N HIS A 152 12.65 -24.08 -8.26
CA HIS A 152 11.90 -22.98 -7.66
C HIS A 152 10.40 -23.00 -8.02
N PHE A 153 10.06 -23.14 -9.31
CA PHE A 153 8.67 -23.13 -9.78
C PHE A 153 7.91 -24.39 -9.41
N ILE A 154 8.59 -25.53 -9.33
CA ILE A 154 8.06 -26.79 -8.77
C ILE A 154 7.76 -26.63 -7.28
N GLN A 155 8.70 -26.12 -6.47
CA GLN A 155 8.49 -25.91 -5.04
C GLN A 155 7.37 -24.89 -4.78
N LEU A 156 7.26 -23.85 -5.61
CA LEU A 156 6.15 -22.92 -5.57
C LEU A 156 4.80 -23.64 -5.81
N ALA A 157 4.77 -24.64 -6.71
CA ALA A 157 3.60 -25.47 -6.95
C ALA A 157 3.17 -26.21 -5.69
N GLU A 158 4.13 -26.86 -5.04
CA GLU A 158 3.86 -27.61 -3.83
C GLU A 158 3.38 -26.70 -2.70
N SER A 159 3.99 -25.51 -2.56
CA SER A 159 3.57 -24.52 -1.58
C SER A 159 2.13 -24.06 -1.81
N VAL A 160 1.79 -23.74 -3.06
CA VAL A 160 0.42 -23.36 -3.46
C VAL A 160 -0.55 -24.53 -3.24
N ARG A 161 -0.17 -25.76 -3.61
CA ARG A 161 -0.98 -26.97 -3.42
C ARG A 161 -1.21 -27.28 -1.95
N ARG A 162 -0.16 -27.28 -1.11
CA ARG A 162 -0.25 -27.50 0.33
C ARG A 162 -1.11 -26.43 1.02
N THR A 163 -1.04 -25.18 0.54
CA THR A 163 -1.90 -24.09 1.03
C THR A 163 -3.37 -24.34 0.64
N ALA A 164 -3.61 -24.82 -0.59
CA ALA A 164 -4.94 -25.21 -1.03
C ALA A 164 -5.49 -26.43 -0.25
N GLU A 165 -4.65 -27.43 0.04
CA GLU A 165 -5.01 -28.66 0.76
C GLU A 165 -5.24 -28.43 2.26
N LYS A 166 -4.45 -27.58 2.92
CA LYS A 166 -4.61 -27.24 4.36
C LYS A 166 -5.80 -26.35 4.65
N SER A 167 -6.38 -25.71 3.63
CA SER A 167 -7.65 -25.01 3.80
C SER A 167 -8.79 -26.04 3.84
N SER A 168 -9.33 -26.30 5.04
CA SER A 168 -10.58 -27.05 5.28
C SER A 168 -11.81 -26.47 4.53
N MET A 169 -11.62 -25.38 3.78
CA MET A 169 -12.56 -24.76 2.84
C MET A 169 -12.56 -25.42 1.45
N LYS A 170 -12.35 -26.73 1.30
CA LYS A 170 -12.30 -27.36 -0.04
C LYS A 170 -13.57 -27.12 -0.89
N TRP A 171 -14.72 -26.89 -0.25
CA TRP A 171 -15.99 -26.52 -0.91
C TRP A 171 -16.24 -25.01 -0.97
N VAL A 172 -15.94 -24.27 0.10
CA VAL A 172 -16.19 -22.82 0.16
C VAL A 172 -15.16 -22.05 -0.65
N ALA A 173 -13.88 -22.45 -0.62
CA ALA A 173 -12.84 -21.86 -1.45
C ALA A 173 -13.07 -22.18 -2.93
N THR A 174 -13.51 -23.38 -3.32
CA THR A 174 -13.79 -23.66 -4.74
C THR A 174 -14.99 -22.86 -5.25
N GLN A 175 -16.07 -22.77 -4.48
CA GLN A 175 -17.24 -21.96 -4.86
C GLN A 175 -16.96 -20.46 -4.80
N MET A 176 -16.25 -19.97 -3.78
CA MET A 176 -15.87 -18.57 -3.66
C MET A 176 -14.88 -18.16 -4.76
N HIS A 177 -13.84 -18.96 -5.03
CA HIS A 177 -12.91 -18.69 -6.14
C HIS A 177 -13.61 -18.78 -7.50
N LEU A 178 -14.54 -19.73 -7.68
CA LEU A 178 -15.36 -19.81 -8.88
C LEU A 178 -16.25 -18.57 -9.03
N ALA A 179 -16.89 -18.11 -7.96
CA ALA A 179 -17.70 -16.89 -7.96
C ALA A 179 -16.84 -15.67 -8.31
N PHE A 180 -15.64 -15.53 -7.73
CA PHE A 180 -14.74 -14.45 -8.08
C PHE A 180 -14.21 -14.54 -9.51
N GLY A 181 -13.90 -15.74 -10.00
CA GLY A 181 -13.48 -15.97 -11.38
C GLY A 181 -14.58 -15.66 -12.40
N LEU A 182 -15.81 -16.13 -12.16
CA LEU A 182 -16.97 -15.82 -13.00
C LEU A 182 -17.33 -14.33 -12.92
N ARG A 183 -17.20 -13.70 -11.75
CA ARG A 183 -17.42 -12.25 -11.61
C ARG A 183 -16.36 -11.43 -12.32
N HIS A 184 -15.12 -11.91 -12.33
CA HIS A 184 -14.05 -11.31 -13.12
C HIS A 184 -14.37 -11.42 -14.61
N HIS A 185 -14.81 -12.59 -15.07
CA HIS A 185 -15.25 -12.80 -16.44
C HIS A 185 -16.42 -11.87 -16.86
N GLU A 186 -17.46 -11.71 -16.03
CA GLU A 186 -18.56 -10.76 -16.31
C GLU A 186 -18.06 -9.32 -16.43
N LYS A 187 -17.07 -8.93 -15.62
CA LYS A 187 -16.48 -7.58 -15.66
C LYS A 187 -15.58 -7.38 -16.88
N GLU A 188 -14.85 -8.42 -17.30
CA GLU A 188 -13.95 -8.35 -18.44
C GLU A 188 -14.71 -8.35 -19.76
N THR A 189 -15.75 -9.16 -19.88
CA THR A 189 -16.52 -9.30 -21.13
C THR A 189 -17.70 -8.34 -21.22
N GLY A 190 -18.16 -7.79 -20.09
CA GLY A 190 -19.41 -7.03 -20.00
C GLY A 190 -20.67 -7.90 -20.12
N ILE A 191 -20.52 -9.22 -20.29
CA ILE A 191 -21.63 -10.16 -20.43
C ILE A 191 -22.03 -10.67 -19.04
N ILE A 192 -23.28 -10.44 -18.65
CA ILE A 192 -23.83 -10.98 -17.41
C ILE A 192 -24.22 -12.44 -17.66
N LEU A 193 -23.79 -13.35 -16.78
CA LEU A 193 -24.07 -14.77 -16.95
C LEU A 193 -25.57 -15.05 -16.69
N PRO A 194 -26.22 -15.91 -17.51
CA PRO A 194 -27.63 -16.23 -17.33
C PRO A 194 -27.92 -16.79 -15.94
N GLU A 195 -29.01 -16.34 -15.32
CA GLU A 195 -29.43 -16.77 -13.99
C GLU A 195 -29.50 -18.30 -13.86
N ALA A 196 -30.10 -18.98 -14.84
CA ALA A 196 -30.25 -20.43 -14.82
C ALA A 196 -28.91 -21.16 -14.72
N LEU A 197 -27.87 -20.63 -15.39
CA LEU A 197 -26.52 -21.15 -15.32
C LEU A 197 -25.92 -20.91 -13.93
N VAL A 198 -26.01 -19.68 -13.42
CA VAL A 198 -25.46 -19.31 -12.11
C VAL A 198 -26.14 -20.10 -10.99
N ARG A 199 -27.47 -20.21 -11.00
CA ARG A 199 -28.22 -21.01 -10.02
C ARG A 199 -27.85 -22.48 -10.05
N ARG A 200 -27.66 -23.06 -11.24
CA ARG A 200 -27.21 -24.45 -11.39
C ARG A 200 -25.80 -24.63 -10.84
N THR A 201 -24.88 -23.71 -11.15
CA THR A 201 -23.48 -23.75 -10.71
C THR A 201 -23.34 -23.59 -9.18
N PHE A 202 -24.15 -22.72 -8.57
CA PHE A 202 -24.08 -22.38 -7.15
C PHE A 202 -25.22 -22.99 -6.32
N MET A 203 -25.92 -24.00 -6.83
CA MET A 203 -27.16 -24.53 -6.24
C MET A 203 -27.03 -24.84 -4.75
N LYS A 204 -25.93 -25.50 -4.34
CA LYS A 204 -25.66 -25.84 -2.93
C LYS A 204 -25.37 -24.62 -2.04
N THR A 205 -24.67 -23.62 -2.59
CA THR A 205 -24.36 -22.36 -1.89
C THR A 205 -25.65 -21.56 -1.68
N LEU A 206 -26.49 -21.48 -2.72
CA LEU A 206 -27.77 -20.79 -2.69
C LEU A 206 -28.79 -21.49 -1.79
N SER A 207 -28.75 -22.83 -1.68
CA SER A 207 -29.63 -23.57 -0.78
C SER A 207 -29.24 -23.46 0.70
N GLN A 208 -28.00 -23.03 1.00
CA GLN A 208 -27.47 -22.95 2.37
C GLN A 208 -27.40 -21.51 2.91
N ASP A 209 -27.25 -20.50 2.05
CA ASP A 209 -27.11 -19.10 2.47
C ASP A 209 -28.23 -18.22 1.88
N PHE A 210 -29.14 -17.77 2.76
CA PHE A 210 -30.33 -16.94 2.44
C PHE A 210 -30.01 -15.53 1.89
N TYR A 211 -28.72 -15.16 1.84
CA TYR A 211 -28.27 -13.81 1.51
C TYR A 211 -28.14 -13.56 0.01
N ALA A 212 -27.87 -14.59 -0.81
CA ALA A 212 -27.52 -14.40 -2.21
C ALA A 212 -28.68 -13.82 -3.05
N GLU A 213 -29.92 -14.24 -2.80
CA GLU A 213 -31.11 -13.75 -3.53
C GLU A 213 -31.41 -12.27 -3.23
N LYS A 214 -31.08 -11.78 -2.02
CA LYS A 214 -31.28 -10.37 -1.63
C LYS A 214 -30.34 -9.39 -2.33
N PHE A 215 -29.23 -9.86 -2.91
CA PHE A 215 -28.17 -8.98 -3.45
C PHE A 215 -28.09 -8.92 -4.97
N VAL A 216 -29.01 -9.59 -5.69
CA VAL A 216 -29.13 -9.53 -7.15
C VAL A 216 -29.58 -8.14 -7.63
N SER A 217 -30.22 -7.36 -6.74
CA SER A 217 -30.98 -6.15 -7.06
C SER A 217 -30.16 -4.90 -7.40
N PHE A 218 -28.83 -4.90 -7.34
CA PHE A 218 -28.06 -3.68 -7.58
C PHE A 218 -27.52 -3.54 -9.02
N ASN A 219 -27.12 -4.64 -9.66
CA ASN A 219 -26.47 -4.61 -10.99
C ASN A 219 -26.96 -5.73 -11.95
N GLY A 220 -28.01 -6.47 -11.62
CA GLY A 220 -28.53 -7.60 -12.43
C GLY A 220 -27.65 -8.85 -12.47
N SER A 221 -26.46 -8.85 -11.84
CA SER A 221 -25.55 -9.99 -11.78
C SER A 221 -25.79 -10.87 -10.56
N TRP A 222 -26.20 -12.11 -10.83
CA TRP A 222 -26.34 -13.16 -9.82
C TRP A 222 -25.00 -13.53 -9.17
N VAL A 223 -23.92 -13.59 -9.94
CA VAL A 223 -22.57 -13.87 -9.41
C VAL A 223 -22.10 -12.75 -8.48
N GLY A 224 -22.41 -11.50 -8.81
CA GLY A 224 -22.13 -10.34 -7.95
C GLY A 224 -22.84 -10.43 -6.60
N GLY A 225 -24.10 -10.86 -6.58
CA GLY A 225 -24.85 -11.12 -5.35
C GLY A 225 -24.20 -12.20 -4.47
N ILE A 226 -23.73 -13.29 -5.10
CA ILE A 226 -23.02 -14.39 -4.41
C ILE A 226 -21.68 -13.92 -3.82
N CYS A 227 -20.86 -13.18 -4.57
CA CYS A 227 -19.61 -12.61 -4.06
C CYS A 227 -19.84 -11.68 -2.85
N LYS A 228 -20.92 -10.90 -2.88
CA LYS A 228 -21.29 -10.01 -1.78
C LYS A 228 -21.72 -10.79 -0.54
N ALA A 229 -22.51 -11.85 -0.72
CA ALA A 229 -22.89 -12.76 0.37
C ALA A 229 -21.66 -13.40 1.04
N PHE A 230 -20.70 -13.92 0.26
CA PHE A 230 -19.44 -14.45 0.82
C PHE A 230 -18.65 -13.39 1.60
N SER A 231 -18.56 -12.17 1.06
CA SER A 231 -17.83 -11.07 1.72
C SER A 231 -18.47 -10.69 3.06
N MET A 232 -19.80 -10.65 3.13
CA MET A 232 -20.52 -10.36 4.37
C MET A 232 -20.37 -11.47 5.40
N LYS A 233 -20.54 -12.73 5.00
CA LYS A 233 -20.34 -13.89 5.87
C LYS A 233 -18.92 -13.95 6.43
N GLY A 234 -17.93 -13.62 5.60
CA GLY A 234 -16.55 -13.44 6.04
C GLY A 234 -16.43 -12.34 7.10
N ALA A 235 -16.97 -11.15 6.84
CA ALA A 235 -16.93 -10.03 7.79
C ALA A 235 -17.64 -10.35 9.11
N GLU A 236 -18.75 -11.06 9.09
CA GLU A 236 -19.47 -11.54 10.28
C GLU A 236 -18.64 -12.55 11.06
N THR A 237 -18.02 -13.51 10.38
CA THR A 237 -17.11 -14.49 10.98
C THR A 237 -15.92 -13.80 11.66
N TRP A 238 -15.30 -12.82 11.00
CA TRP A 238 -14.20 -12.01 11.57
C TRP A 238 -14.62 -11.14 12.76
N ARG A 239 -15.92 -10.84 12.88
CA ARG A 239 -16.50 -10.07 14.01
C ARG A 239 -16.95 -10.97 15.15
N SER A 240 -17.18 -12.26 14.91
CA SER A 240 -17.68 -13.15 15.96
C SER A 240 -16.61 -13.43 17.01
N ILE A 241 -17.02 -13.36 18.27
CA ILE A 241 -16.16 -13.64 19.42
C ILE A 241 -15.75 -15.12 19.41
N GLU A 242 -16.65 -16.01 19.04
CA GLU A 242 -16.40 -17.45 18.93
C GLU A 242 -15.29 -17.78 17.95
N TRP A 243 -15.27 -17.16 16.77
CA TRP A 243 -14.20 -17.40 15.79
C TRP A 243 -12.86 -16.84 16.28
N ARG A 244 -12.86 -15.65 16.89
CA ARG A 244 -11.64 -15.04 17.45
C ARG A 244 -11.07 -15.82 18.62
N ASN A 245 -11.89 -16.58 19.33
CA ASN A 245 -11.46 -17.45 20.41
C ASN A 245 -11.21 -18.89 19.94
N SER A 246 -11.34 -19.16 18.64
CA SER A 246 -11.10 -20.49 18.08
C SER A 246 -9.60 -20.73 17.86
N SER A 247 -9.18 -21.98 18.01
CA SER A 247 -7.80 -22.42 17.72
C SER A 247 -7.38 -22.20 16.26
N ALA A 248 -8.33 -21.93 15.36
CA ALA A 248 -8.08 -21.60 13.97
C ALA A 248 -7.66 -20.12 13.76
N PHE A 249 -7.99 -19.23 14.69
CA PHE A 249 -7.62 -17.80 14.60
C PHE A 249 -6.17 -17.55 14.99
N ASP A 250 -5.70 -18.17 16.07
CA ASP A 250 -4.38 -17.92 16.63
C ASP A 250 -3.24 -18.02 15.60
N PRO A 251 -3.16 -19.06 14.74
CA PRO A 251 -2.10 -19.14 13.73
C PRO A 251 -2.15 -17.99 12.72
N ILE A 252 -3.35 -17.53 12.35
CA ILE A 252 -3.56 -16.44 11.38
C ILE A 252 -3.14 -15.11 12.01
N TYR A 253 -3.63 -14.84 13.22
CA TYR A 253 -3.29 -13.62 13.96
C TYR A 253 -1.78 -13.54 14.26
N MET A 254 -1.19 -14.64 14.73
CA MET A 254 0.24 -14.72 15.03
C MET A 254 1.09 -14.63 13.77
N THR A 255 0.66 -15.19 12.64
CA THR A 255 1.36 -15.01 11.35
C THR A 255 1.31 -13.56 10.88
N HIS A 256 0.17 -12.87 11.05
CA HIS A 256 0.06 -11.44 10.72
C HIS A 256 0.94 -10.57 11.62
N ILE A 257 0.98 -10.84 12.92
CA ILE A 257 1.86 -10.15 13.87
C ILE A 257 3.32 -10.43 13.56
N LYS A 258 3.69 -11.70 13.38
CA LYS A 258 5.06 -12.12 13.07
C LYS A 258 5.56 -11.47 11.78
N ASN A 259 4.77 -11.53 10.70
CA ASN A 259 5.10 -10.86 9.44
C ASN A 259 5.20 -9.34 9.60
N PHE A 260 4.39 -8.73 10.46
CA PHE A 260 4.47 -7.30 10.74
C PHE A 260 5.74 -6.93 11.50
N LEU A 261 6.10 -7.70 12.53
CA LEU A 261 7.29 -7.48 13.35
C LEU A 261 8.58 -7.75 12.57
N GLU A 262 8.67 -8.89 11.88
CA GLU A 262 9.86 -9.28 11.10
C GLU A 262 10.11 -8.31 9.94
N ARG A 263 9.06 -7.95 9.18
CA ARG A 263 9.21 -6.95 8.11
C ARG A 263 9.53 -5.57 8.65
N ASN A 264 8.98 -5.17 9.79
CA ASN A 264 9.32 -3.88 10.39
C ASN A 264 10.78 -3.84 10.83
N GLU A 265 11.29 -4.91 11.45
CA GLU A 265 12.67 -4.96 11.91
C GLU A 265 13.66 -5.00 10.74
N GLU A 266 13.37 -5.81 9.71
CA GLU A 266 14.18 -5.88 8.50
C GLU A 266 14.19 -4.53 7.75
N ASN A 267 13.02 -3.88 7.63
CA ASN A 267 12.91 -2.55 7.03
C ASN A 267 13.60 -1.48 7.88
N ARG A 268 13.58 -1.59 9.21
CA ARG A 268 14.27 -0.69 10.13
C ARG A 268 15.78 -0.79 9.94
N LEU A 269 16.32 -2.01 9.90
CA LEU A 269 17.76 -2.26 9.69
C LEU A 269 18.21 -1.79 8.29
N LYS A 270 17.46 -2.13 7.24
CA LYS A 270 17.73 -1.67 5.87
C LYS A 270 17.67 -0.14 5.76
N GLY A 271 16.72 0.48 6.46
CA GLY A 271 16.63 1.93 6.58
C GLY A 271 17.88 2.52 7.24
N GLN A 272 18.35 1.95 8.35
CA GLN A 272 19.55 2.42 9.05
C GLN A 272 20.80 2.32 8.20
N VAL A 273 21.02 1.18 7.53
CA VAL A 273 22.17 0.98 6.63
C VAL A 273 22.13 1.98 5.47
N THR A 274 20.97 2.14 4.83
CA THR A 274 20.79 3.11 3.73
C THR A 274 21.04 4.54 4.20
N MET A 275 20.58 4.91 5.40
CA MET A 275 20.76 6.27 5.95
C MET A 275 22.20 6.57 6.38
N ALA A 276 23.02 5.55 6.57
CA ALA A 276 24.43 5.70 6.91
C ALA A 276 25.31 5.97 5.69
N THR A 277 24.81 5.78 4.46
CA THR A 277 25.58 6.03 3.24
C THR A 277 25.65 7.52 2.91
N GLU A 278 26.77 7.93 2.31
CA GLU A 278 26.97 9.33 1.89
C GLU A 278 26.02 9.73 0.76
N GLU A 279 25.76 8.81 -0.17
CA GLU A 279 24.79 8.99 -1.26
C GLU A 279 23.39 9.29 -0.74
N TRP A 280 22.95 8.62 0.33
CA TRP A 280 21.64 8.91 0.92
C TRP A 280 21.66 10.27 1.62
N ARG A 281 22.71 10.62 2.37
CA ARG A 281 22.82 11.90 3.10
C ARG A 281 22.68 13.12 2.21
N VAL A 282 23.22 13.08 1.00
CA VAL A 282 23.12 14.19 0.02
C VAL A 282 21.85 14.13 -0.84
N SER A 283 21.09 13.03 -0.78
CA SER A 283 19.88 12.83 -1.58
C SER A 283 18.73 13.77 -1.20
N ASP A 284 17.81 13.98 -2.15
CA ASP A 284 16.58 14.72 -1.91
C ASP A 284 15.65 14.05 -0.89
N ALA A 285 15.78 12.74 -0.70
CA ALA A 285 15.03 12.00 0.32
C ALA A 285 15.53 12.33 1.73
N ALA A 286 16.85 12.42 1.93
CA ALA A 286 17.44 12.88 3.19
C ALA A 286 17.11 14.35 3.47
N LYS A 287 17.18 15.23 2.47
CA LYS A 287 16.75 16.63 2.59
C LYS A 287 15.28 16.73 3.00
N ARG A 288 14.38 15.93 2.41
CA ARG A 288 12.95 15.86 2.79
C ARG A 288 12.73 15.34 4.20
N ARG A 289 13.45 14.28 4.62
CA ARG A 289 13.37 13.75 5.99
C ARG A 289 13.89 14.76 7.01
N ASN A 290 15.04 15.38 6.76
CA ASN A 290 15.60 16.40 7.64
C ASN A 290 14.69 17.62 7.72
N LYS A 291 14.09 18.05 6.59
CA LYS A 291 13.03 19.08 6.58
C LYS A 291 11.81 18.63 7.39
N GLY A 292 11.39 17.38 7.28
CA GLY A 292 10.29 16.80 8.07
C GLY A 292 10.58 16.71 9.57
N LEU A 293 11.81 16.37 9.95
CA LEU A 293 12.27 16.33 11.34
C LEU A 293 12.43 17.75 11.91
N ALA A 294 13.00 18.69 11.16
CA ALA A 294 13.07 20.11 11.52
C ALA A 294 11.67 20.76 11.61
N ASN A 295 10.72 20.29 10.80
CA ASN A 295 9.31 20.67 10.88
C ASN A 295 8.50 19.83 11.87
N GLY A 296 9.07 18.77 12.45
CA GLY A 296 8.43 17.91 13.44
C GLY A 296 7.98 18.71 14.69
N PRO A 297 8.85 19.56 15.26
CA PRO A 297 8.48 20.54 16.29
C PRO A 297 7.40 21.53 15.83
N LYS A 298 7.32 21.82 14.52
CA LYS A 298 6.28 22.66 13.90
C LYS A 298 5.02 21.89 13.52
N SER A 299 4.98 20.57 13.72
CA SER A 299 3.82 19.76 13.37
C SER A 299 2.66 20.03 14.34
N ARG A 300 1.42 19.88 13.85
CA ARG A 300 0.19 20.17 14.62
C ARG A 300 0.13 19.46 15.98
N ARG A 301 0.84 18.33 16.15
CA ARG A 301 0.87 17.53 17.38
C ARG A 301 1.76 18.16 18.46
N TYR A 302 2.93 18.69 18.09
CA TYR A 302 3.82 19.40 19.02
C TYR A 302 3.24 20.76 19.39
N VAL A 303 2.71 21.50 18.41
CA VAL A 303 1.98 22.76 18.63
C VAL A 303 0.78 22.59 19.59
N MET A 304 0.13 21.42 19.62
CA MET A 304 -0.98 21.16 20.54
C MET A 304 -0.53 21.10 22.01
N GLY A 305 0.63 20.50 22.29
CA GLY A 305 1.18 20.45 23.64
C GLY A 305 1.51 21.85 24.16
N ASP A 306 2.14 22.67 23.33
CA ASP A 306 2.46 24.06 23.69
C ASP A 306 1.21 24.92 23.91
N LYS A 307 0.15 24.71 23.12
CA LYS A 307 -1.15 25.37 23.33
C LYS A 307 -1.83 24.96 24.63
N ILE A 308 -1.73 23.69 25.02
CA ILE A 308 -2.29 23.18 26.27
C ILE A 308 -1.52 23.79 27.45
N LYS A 309 -0.18 23.79 27.39
CA LYS A 309 0.66 24.43 28.40
C LYS A 309 0.36 25.92 28.52
N ALA A 310 0.20 26.62 27.40
CA ALA A 310 -0.17 28.03 27.40
C ALA A 310 -1.52 28.26 28.12
N LEU A 311 -2.56 27.47 27.81
CA LEU A 311 -3.84 27.56 28.50
C LEU A 311 -3.72 27.22 29.99
N GLN A 312 -3.05 26.13 30.35
CA GLN A 312 -2.85 25.72 31.75
C GLN A 312 -2.09 26.76 32.56
N ASN A 313 -1.19 27.51 31.91
CA ASN A 313 -0.45 28.60 32.53
C ASN A 313 -1.25 29.91 32.62
N SER A 314 -2.43 30.04 32.00
CA SER A 314 -3.27 31.24 32.19
C SER A 314 -3.74 31.37 33.64
N TYR A 315 -3.98 32.60 34.11
CA TYR A 315 -4.47 32.86 35.47
C TYR A 315 -5.74 32.07 35.79
N GLN A 316 -6.75 32.11 34.90
CA GLN A 316 -8.02 31.44 35.14
C GLN A 316 -7.87 29.92 35.25
N ALA A 317 -7.02 29.31 34.41
CA ALA A 317 -6.79 27.87 34.46
C ALA A 317 -6.06 27.47 35.75
N ARG A 318 -5.06 28.25 36.18
CA ARG A 318 -4.34 28.00 37.44
C ARG A 318 -5.27 28.10 38.65
N GLN A 319 -6.06 29.17 38.74
CA GLN A 319 -7.04 29.33 39.82
C GLN A 319 -8.01 28.15 39.89
N LEU A 320 -8.50 27.68 38.73
CA LEU A 320 -9.42 26.55 38.66
C LEU A 320 -8.75 25.21 39.02
N ILE A 321 -7.48 25.01 38.64
CA ILE A 321 -6.70 23.80 38.99
C ILE A 321 -6.38 23.78 40.49
N SER A 322 -6.01 24.92 41.06
CA SER A 322 -5.64 25.06 42.49
C SER A 322 -6.82 25.15 43.44
N ALA A 323 -8.03 25.43 42.96
CA ALA A 323 -9.23 25.49 43.79
C ALA A 323 -9.57 24.12 44.39
N SER A 324 -10.04 24.13 45.64
CA SER A 324 -10.53 22.92 46.30
C SER A 324 -11.77 22.40 45.57
N PRO A 325 -11.89 21.09 45.27
CA PRO A 325 -13.05 20.52 44.59
C PRO A 325 -14.39 20.91 45.22
N ASP A 326 -14.44 21.00 46.55
CA ASP A 326 -15.66 21.30 47.32
C ASP A 326 -16.12 22.77 47.17
N THR A 327 -15.26 23.63 46.65
CA THR A 327 -15.56 25.06 46.38
C THR A 327 -16.03 25.32 44.95
N LEU A 328 -16.03 24.28 44.10
CA LEU A 328 -16.35 24.38 42.69
C LEU A 328 -17.74 23.80 42.41
N ASN A 329 -18.50 24.45 41.51
CA ASN A 329 -19.72 23.85 41.00
C ASN A 329 -19.42 22.65 40.07
N LEU A 330 -20.41 21.82 39.78
CA LEU A 330 -20.26 20.61 38.94
C LEU A 330 -19.61 20.89 37.58
N TYR A 331 -19.92 22.04 36.97
CA TYR A 331 -19.33 22.44 35.68
C TYR A 331 -17.84 22.75 35.82
N GLN A 332 -17.47 23.53 36.85
CA GLN A 332 -16.10 23.87 37.18
C GLN A 332 -15.26 22.64 37.58
N GLN A 333 -15.84 21.68 38.30
CA GLN A 333 -15.20 20.41 38.62
C GLN A 333 -14.86 19.61 37.36
N GLY A 334 -15.82 19.51 36.41
CA GLY A 334 -15.59 18.85 35.13
C GLY A 334 -14.51 19.52 34.27
N LEU A 335 -14.49 20.86 34.27
CA LEU A 335 -13.44 21.64 33.59
C LEU A 335 -12.08 21.45 34.24
N ARG A 336 -12.00 21.49 35.57
CA ARG A 336 -10.77 21.24 36.32
C ARG A 336 -10.18 19.88 35.98
N GLN A 337 -10.98 18.81 36.05
CA GLN A 337 -10.53 17.46 35.72
C GLN A 337 -10.04 17.37 34.27
N THR A 338 -10.78 17.99 33.34
CA THR A 338 -10.38 18.01 31.94
C THR A 338 -9.03 18.73 31.76
N LEU A 339 -8.86 19.90 32.38
CA LEU A 339 -7.62 20.69 32.32
C LEU A 339 -6.41 19.92 32.85
N MET A 340 -6.56 19.17 33.94
CA MET A 340 -5.48 18.35 34.51
C MET A 340 -5.09 17.20 33.57
N ASN A 341 -6.07 16.60 32.89
CA ASN A 341 -5.87 15.41 32.05
C ASN A 341 -5.55 15.75 30.58
N LEU A 342 -5.57 17.03 30.18
CA LEU A 342 -5.29 17.43 28.80
C LEU A 342 -3.89 17.01 28.31
N ASP A 343 -2.90 16.86 29.19
CA ASP A 343 -1.53 16.45 28.83
C ASP A 343 -1.18 14.98 29.16
N THR A 344 -2.02 14.27 29.93
CA THR A 344 -1.73 12.92 30.46
C THR A 344 -1.90 11.78 29.44
N GLY A 345 -2.17 12.11 28.17
CA GLY A 345 -2.39 11.13 27.09
C GLY A 345 -3.79 10.52 27.05
N GLU A 346 -4.63 10.73 28.08
CA GLU A 346 -6.02 10.24 28.15
C GLU A 346 -6.93 10.79 27.05
N TYR A 347 -6.67 12.01 26.59
CA TYR A 347 -7.44 12.64 25.53
C TYR A 347 -6.75 12.53 24.17
N ASN A 348 -7.49 12.10 23.16
CA ASN A 348 -7.03 12.15 21.77
C ASN A 348 -6.99 13.59 21.23
N TYR A 349 -6.31 13.79 20.10
CA TYR A 349 -6.13 15.09 19.47
C TYR A 349 -7.45 15.85 19.22
N SER A 350 -8.50 15.15 18.78
CA SER A 350 -9.80 15.75 18.49
C SER A 350 -10.47 16.30 19.75
N LYS A 351 -10.42 15.56 20.86
CA LYS A 351 -10.93 16.02 22.16
C LYS A 351 -10.16 17.25 22.66
N LYS A 352 -8.82 17.20 22.64
CA LYS A 352 -7.94 18.33 22.99
C LYS A 352 -8.27 19.57 22.14
N LYS A 353 -8.33 19.43 20.81
CA LYS A 353 -8.66 20.51 19.88
C LYS A 353 -10.05 21.10 20.15
N ASN A 354 -11.07 20.27 20.38
CA ASN A 354 -12.42 20.74 20.65
C ASN A 354 -12.52 21.48 21.98
N PHE A 355 -11.82 21.03 23.00
CA PHE A 355 -11.74 21.71 24.29
C PHE A 355 -11.10 23.09 24.14
N LEU A 356 -9.89 23.15 23.57
CA LEU A 356 -9.20 24.40 23.31
C LEU A 356 -10.06 25.34 22.46
N ARG A 357 -10.74 24.82 21.44
CA ARG A 357 -11.67 25.62 20.64
C ARG A 357 -12.76 26.25 21.50
N LYS A 358 -13.35 25.54 22.46
CA LYS A 358 -14.45 26.06 23.28
C LYS A 358 -14.00 27.11 24.30
N HIS A 359 -12.75 27.07 24.73
CA HIS A 359 -12.29 27.79 25.93
C HIS A 359 -11.12 28.75 25.71
N CYS A 360 -10.48 28.73 24.55
CA CYS A 360 -9.44 29.71 24.21
C CYS A 360 -9.39 30.11 22.72
N VAL A 361 -8.99 31.36 22.47
CA VAL A 361 -8.69 31.88 21.14
C VAL A 361 -7.17 32.02 21.02
N PHE A 362 -6.60 31.38 20.00
CA PHE A 362 -5.18 31.54 19.67
C PHE A 362 -5.06 32.55 18.53
N TRP A 363 -4.34 33.64 18.78
CA TRP A 363 -4.16 34.75 17.85
C TRP A 363 -3.25 34.40 16.67
N ASP A 364 -2.15 33.69 16.92
CA ASP A 364 -1.19 33.33 15.87
C ASP A 364 -1.07 31.80 15.69
N PRO A 365 -1.53 31.24 14.56
CA PRO A 365 -1.34 29.83 14.23
C PRO A 365 0.12 29.40 14.04
N SER A 366 1.01 30.34 13.70
CA SER A 366 2.43 30.11 13.45
C SER A 366 3.28 30.10 14.74
N THR A 367 2.71 30.54 15.86
CA THR A 367 3.37 30.50 17.18
C THR A 367 2.79 29.37 18.04
N PRO A 368 3.60 28.40 18.50
CA PRO A 368 3.11 27.26 19.26
C PRO A 368 2.34 27.62 20.55
N GLY A 369 2.63 28.76 21.19
CA GLY A 369 1.96 29.26 22.41
C GLY A 369 0.98 30.43 22.21
N GLY A 370 0.39 30.60 21.02
CA GLY A 370 -0.28 31.83 20.55
C GLY A 370 -1.53 32.37 21.29
N LEU A 371 -1.68 32.22 22.61
CA LEU A 371 -2.51 33.13 23.42
C LEU A 371 -1.76 34.48 23.42
N ARG A 372 -2.25 35.50 22.72
CA ARG A 372 -1.59 36.83 22.67
C ARG A 372 -2.49 37.91 23.26
N TRP A 373 -1.88 38.87 23.96
CA TRP A 373 -2.49 40.13 24.39
C TRP A 373 -1.49 41.29 24.31
N LYS A 374 -2.03 42.52 24.39
CA LYS A 374 -1.64 43.83 23.84
C LYS A 374 -0.17 44.23 23.59
N ASN A 375 0.88 43.50 24.01
CA ASN A 375 2.27 44.00 23.95
C ASN A 375 3.41 43.10 23.39
N ASP A 376 3.24 41.87 22.86
CA ASP A 376 4.42 40.98 22.72
C ASP A 376 4.69 40.35 21.33
N ARG A 377 5.61 40.94 20.55
CA ARG A 377 6.13 40.36 19.29
C ARG A 377 7.14 39.21 19.54
N GLY A 378 6.71 38.14 20.24
CA GLY A 378 7.45 36.89 20.50
C GLY A 378 8.13 36.86 21.89
N PRO A 379 8.29 35.68 22.53
CA PRO A 379 8.34 35.54 24.00
C PRO A 379 9.56 36.27 24.62
N PRO A 380 9.49 36.84 25.86
CA PRO A 380 9.08 36.11 27.07
C PRO A 380 8.25 36.86 28.13
N GLY A 381 7.44 36.08 28.87
CA GLY A 381 6.74 36.50 30.10
C GLY A 381 5.27 36.12 30.05
N VAL A 382 4.98 34.85 30.39
CA VAL A 382 3.65 34.21 30.52
C VAL A 382 2.55 35.23 30.80
N ASP A 383 1.43 35.14 30.06
CA ASP A 383 0.13 35.72 30.39
C ASP A 383 0.10 36.18 31.84
N ASP A 384 0.05 37.51 32.07
CA ASP A 384 0.18 38.11 33.41
C ASP A 384 -0.44 37.17 34.45
N PRO A 385 0.39 36.49 35.26
CA PRO A 385 -0.05 35.40 36.10
C PRO A 385 -1.02 35.85 37.18
N THR A 386 -1.26 37.15 37.28
CA THR A 386 -2.09 37.79 38.29
C THR A 386 -3.42 38.27 37.73
N ARG A 387 -3.66 38.17 36.40
CA ARG A 387 -4.87 38.71 35.77
C ARG A 387 -5.51 37.77 34.76
N PRO A 388 -6.86 37.75 34.66
CA PRO A 388 -7.55 36.97 33.65
C PRO A 388 -7.10 37.31 32.21
N HIS A 389 -6.74 36.30 31.43
CA HIS A 389 -6.38 36.47 30.03
C HIS A 389 -7.66 36.62 29.16
N PRO A 390 -7.79 37.69 28.34
CA PRO A 390 -9.02 37.97 27.60
C PRO A 390 -9.33 36.96 26.48
N ALA A 391 -8.34 36.20 26.05
CA ALA A 391 -8.52 35.12 25.08
C ALA A 391 -8.95 33.78 25.71
N VAL A 392 -9.08 33.71 27.04
CA VAL A 392 -9.44 32.50 27.79
C VAL A 392 -10.79 32.70 28.47
N GLN A 393 -11.68 31.72 28.30
CA GLN A 393 -13.02 31.73 28.87
C GLN A 393 -13.36 30.33 29.39
N LEU A 394 -13.40 30.19 30.72
CA LEU A 394 -13.65 28.94 31.43
C LEU A 394 -15.00 28.92 32.17
N GLU A 395 -15.75 30.02 32.21
CA GLU A 395 -17.07 30.05 32.86
C GLU A 395 -18.18 29.50 31.94
N ARG A 396 -17.95 29.52 30.63
CA ARG A 396 -18.85 28.98 29.61
C ARG A 396 -18.11 28.63 28.34
N ASN A 397 -18.80 27.95 27.42
CA ASN A 397 -18.32 27.78 26.05
C ASN A 397 -18.33 29.13 25.31
N MET A 398 -17.25 29.44 24.60
CA MET A 398 -17.22 30.57 23.68
C MET A 398 -18.10 30.33 22.47
N LYS A 399 -18.95 31.32 22.20
CA LYS A 399 -19.73 31.47 20.97
C LYS A 399 -18.85 32.04 19.87
N THR A 400 -19.33 32.00 18.63
CA THR A 400 -18.63 32.61 17.48
C THR A 400 -18.43 34.11 17.68
N SER A 401 -19.46 34.81 18.17
CA SER A 401 -19.41 36.25 18.45
C SER A 401 -18.37 36.65 19.50
N ASP A 402 -18.11 35.80 20.50
CA ASP A 402 -17.06 36.06 21.51
C ASP A 402 -15.67 36.12 20.85
N ARG A 403 -15.45 35.30 19.82
CA ARG A 403 -14.18 35.25 19.10
C ARG A 403 -14.02 36.40 18.12
N GLU A 404 -15.09 36.72 17.39
CA GLU A 404 -15.10 37.88 16.50
C GLU A 404 -14.84 39.16 17.29
N ALA A 405 -15.48 39.31 18.46
CA ALA A 405 -15.23 40.42 19.37
C ALA A 405 -13.76 40.46 19.85
N PHE A 406 -13.15 39.30 20.15
CA PHE A 406 -11.73 39.21 20.48
C PHE A 406 -10.85 39.70 19.33
N PHE A 407 -11.08 39.23 18.10
CA PHE A 407 -10.29 39.63 16.94
C PHE A 407 -10.44 41.13 16.61
N ILE A 408 -11.65 41.68 16.73
CA ILE A 408 -11.92 43.12 16.53
C ILE A 408 -11.22 43.97 17.59
N ARG A 409 -11.27 43.57 18.88
CA ARG A 409 -10.60 44.31 19.97
C ARG A 409 -9.08 44.29 19.83
N ALA A 410 -8.52 43.15 19.45
CA ALA A 410 -7.09 43.01 19.23
C ALA A 410 -6.62 43.84 18.02
N ALA A 411 -7.39 43.89 16.93
CA ALA A 411 -7.09 44.73 15.75
C ALA A 411 -7.16 46.24 16.02
N LYS A 412 -7.98 46.69 16.98
CA LYS A 412 -8.04 48.10 17.41
C LYS A 412 -6.92 48.50 18.38
N SER A 413 -6.15 47.52 18.87
CA SER A 413 -5.11 47.71 19.88
C SER A 413 -3.69 47.66 19.30
N SER A 414 -3.57 47.31 18.02
CA SER A 414 -2.36 47.30 17.18
C SER A 414 -2.33 48.53 16.30
#